data_AF-A0A2G6CMY0-F1
#
_entry.id   AF-A0A2G6CMY0-F1
#
_cell.length_a   1.000
_cell.length_b   1.000
_cell.length_c   1.000
_cell.angle_alpha   90.00
_cell.angle_beta   90.00
_cell.angle_gamma   90.00
#
_symmetry.space_group_name_H-M   'P 1'
#
loop_
_entity.id
_entity.type
_entity.pdbx_description
1 polymer ?
#
loop_
_entity_poly.entity_id
_entity_poly.type
_entity_poly.pdbx_seq_one_letter_code
_entity_poly.pdbx_strand_id
1 'polypeptide(L)' 'MSEDILTIREVAEYLKVTEKTVYGLAQKGKIPGFKVGGQWRFKREDIDQWIEDGKEAATGRQGDEA' A
#
# COMPACT_ATOMS: atom_id res chain seq x y z
N MET A 1 -17.90 2.89 -3.68
CA MET A 1 -17.58 1.75 -2.82
C MET A 1 -17.42 0.56 -3.73
N SER A 2 -16.17 0.29 -4.09
CA SER A 2 -15.84 -0.88 -4.90
C SER A 2 -15.06 -1.80 -3.98
N GLU A 3 -15.68 -2.92 -3.60
CA GLU A 3 -15.11 -3.97 -2.75
C GLU A 3 -14.08 -4.80 -3.52
N ASP A 4 -13.17 -4.14 -4.24
CA ASP A 4 -12.17 -4.81 -5.06
C ASP A 4 -11.03 -5.32 -4.18
N ILE A 5 -10.89 -6.64 -4.14
CA ILE A 5 -9.74 -7.30 -3.53
C ILE A 5 -8.66 -7.50 -4.60
N LEU A 6 -7.52 -6.86 -4.40
CA LEU A 6 -6.36 -6.90 -5.28
C LEU A 6 -5.38 -8.02 -4.86
N THR A 7 -4.73 -8.59 -5.87
CA THR A 7 -3.56 -9.45 -5.71
C THR A 7 -2.27 -8.63 -5.59
N ILE A 8 -1.16 -9.28 -5.23
CA ILE A 8 0.18 -8.64 -5.23
C ILE A 8 0.50 -8.01 -6.58
N ARG A 9 0.18 -8.71 -7.68
CA ARG A 9 0.47 -8.24 -9.03
C ARG A 9 -0.29 -6.97 -9.33
N GLU A 10 -1.59 -6.94 -9.03
CA GLU A 10 -2.42 -5.76 -9.26
C GLU A 10 -1.98 -4.56 -8.41
N VAL A 11 -1.61 -4.78 -7.14
CA VAL A 11 -1.05 -3.70 -6.31
C VAL A 11 0.28 -3.21 -6.86
N ALA A 12 1.13 -4.10 -7.37
CA ALA A 12 2.39 -3.73 -7.99
C ALA A 12 2.18 -2.88 -9.25
N GLU A 13 1.24 -3.28 -10.12
CA GLU A 13 0.85 -2.53 -11.31
C GLU A 13 0.20 -1.18 -10.95
N TYR A 14 -0.58 -1.14 -9.87
CA TYR A 14 -1.26 0.05 -9.38
C TYR A 14 -0.27 1.09 -8.82
N LEU A 15 0.65 0.66 -7.95
CA LEU A 15 1.68 1.51 -7.34
C LEU A 15 2.90 1.75 -8.24
N LYS A 16 2.94 1.13 -9.44
CA LYS A 16 4.08 1.17 -10.38
C LYS A 16 5.40 0.71 -9.76
N VAL A 17 5.35 -0.37 -9.00
CA VAL A 17 6.53 -1.03 -8.38
C VAL A 17 6.59 -2.51 -8.76
N THR A 18 7.65 -3.21 -8.33
CA THR A 18 7.74 -4.67 -8.55
C THR A 18 6.91 -5.45 -7.52
N GLU A 19 6.44 -6.65 -7.92
CA GLU A 19 5.77 -7.60 -7.02
C GLU A 19 6.62 -7.94 -5.79
N LYS A 20 7.94 -8.04 -5.96
CA LYS A 20 8.90 -8.28 -4.87
C LYS A 20 8.87 -7.14 -3.84
N THR A 21 8.75 -5.90 -4.30
CA THR A 21 8.62 -4.74 -3.42
C THR A 21 7.33 -4.81 -2.61
N VAL A 22 6.19 -5.04 -3.28
CA VAL A 22 4.88 -5.17 -2.61
C VAL A 22 4.89 -6.30 -1.59
N TYR A 23 5.42 -7.47 -1.98
CA TYR A 23 5.55 -8.61 -1.07
C TYR A 23 6.39 -8.27 0.16
N GLY A 24 7.52 -7.60 -0.03
CA GLY A 24 8.38 -7.16 1.07
C GLY A 24 7.72 -6.13 1.99
N LEU A 25 6.93 -5.21 1.43
CA LEU A 25 6.14 -4.26 2.22
C LEU A 25 5.04 -4.96 3.02
N ALA A 26 4.32 -5.89 2.40
CA ALA A 26 3.26 -6.67 3.05
C ALA A 26 3.82 -7.54 4.18
N GLN A 27 4.94 -8.22 3.95
CA GLN A 27 5.63 -9.00 4.99
C GLN A 27 6.09 -8.13 6.17
N LYS A 28 6.50 -6.89 5.92
CA LYS A 28 6.92 -5.93 6.96
C LYS A 28 5.74 -5.19 7.61
N GLY A 29 4.50 -5.46 7.19
CA GLY A 29 3.31 -4.74 7.66
C GLY A 29 3.31 -3.25 7.28
N LYS A 30 4.06 -2.84 6.25
CA LYS A 30 4.18 -1.44 5.81
C LYS A 30 3.08 -1.00 4.87
N ILE A 31 2.32 -1.94 4.32
CA ILE A 31 1.19 -1.72 3.41
C ILE A 31 0.02 -2.57 3.92
N PRO A 32 -1.21 -2.05 3.93
CA PRO A 32 -2.35 -2.78 4.49
C PRO A 32 -2.73 -3.94 3.59
N GLY A 33 -2.60 -5.17 4.10
CA GLY A 33 -2.95 -6.39 3.38
C GLY A 33 -3.14 -7.55 4.34
N PHE A 34 -3.81 -8.60 3.87
CA PHE A 34 -4.10 -9.80 4.65
C PHE A 34 -3.82 -11.06 3.82
N LYS A 35 -3.65 -12.21 4.50
CA LYS A 35 -3.40 -13.49 3.84
C LYS A 35 -4.67 -14.34 3.81
N VAL A 36 -4.98 -14.90 2.65
CA VAL A 36 -6.05 -15.90 2.45
C VAL A 36 -5.48 -17.06 1.65
N GLY A 37 -5.57 -18.29 2.19
CA GLY A 37 -5.02 -19.48 1.52
C GLY A 37 -3.52 -19.38 1.22
N GLY A 38 -2.74 -18.68 2.06
CA GLY A 38 -1.31 -18.47 1.85
C GLY A 38 -0.95 -17.37 0.85
N GLN A 39 -1.93 -16.77 0.16
CA GLN A 39 -1.71 -15.67 -0.77
C GLN A 39 -2.07 -14.32 -0.13
N TRP A 40 -1.34 -13.28 -0.50
CA TRP A 40 -1.67 -11.92 -0.08
C TRP A 40 -2.83 -11.35 -0.89
N ARG A 41 -3.67 -10.59 -0.19
CA ARG A 41 -4.83 -9.87 -0.69
C ARG A 41 -4.86 -8.48 -0.06
N PHE A 42 -5.34 -7.52 -0.84
CA PHE A 42 -5.34 -6.11 -0.46
C PHE A 42 -6.69 -5.51 -0.84
N LYS A 43 -7.38 -4.85 0.09
CA LYS A 43 -8.57 -4.08 -0.30
C LYS A 43 -8.09 -2.83 -1.02
N ARG A 44 -8.68 -2.51 -2.17
CA ARG A 44 -8.37 -1.28 -2.91
C ARG A 44 -8.51 -0.05 -2.01
N GLU A 45 -9.60 0.05 -1.26
CA GLU A 45 -9.90 1.18 -0.38
C GLU A 45 -8.83 1.39 0.71
N ASP A 46 -8.31 0.30 1.29
CA ASP A 46 -7.23 0.38 2.29
C ASP A 46 -5.92 0.87 1.66
N ILE A 47 -5.62 0.44 0.42
CA ILE A 47 -4.43 0.88 -0.32
C ILE A 47 -4.54 2.36 -0.67
N ASP A 48 -5.72 2.80 -1.14
CA ASP A 48 -5.98 4.20 -1.48
C ASP A 48 -5.81 5.09 -0.25
N GLN A 49 -6.41 4.70 0.89
CA GLN A 49 -6.27 5.40 2.16
C GLN A 49 -4.81 5.44 2.62
N TRP A 50 -4.09 4.32 2.55
CA TRP A 50 -2.67 4.26 2.91
C TRP A 50 -1.79 5.19 2.05
N ILE A 51 -2.11 5.37 0.76
CA ILE A 51 -1.42 6.33 -0.10
C ILE A 51 -1.68 7.76 0.39
N GLU A 52 -2.91 8.08 0.78
CA GLU A 52 -3.31 9.40 1.28
C GLU A 52 -2.59 9.72 2.59
N ASP A 53 -2.62 8.82 3.57
CA ASP A 53 -1.90 8.93 4.85
C ASP A 53 -0.37 9.09 4.64
N GLY A 54 0.18 8.36 3.66
CA GLY A 54 1.60 8.45 3.30
C GLY A 54 2.01 9.82 2.73
N LYS A 55 1.10 10.52 2.04
CA LYS A 55 1.33 11.88 1.54
C LYS A 55 1.38 12.89 2.67
N GLU A 56 0.52 12.77 3.68
CA GLU A 56 0.50 13.68 4.84
C GLU A 56 1.79 13.57 5.66
N ALA A 57 2.29 12.35 5.86
CA ALA A 57 3.56 12.10 6.55
C ALA A 57 4.80 12.65 5.80
N ALA A 58 4.73 12.76 4.47
CA ALA A 58 5.78 13.36 3.64
C ALA A 58 5.67 14.89 3.55
N THR A 59 4.46 15.45 3.63
CA THR A 59 4.22 16.90 3.53
C THR A 59 4.49 17.65 4.84
N GLY A 60 4.52 16.95 5.99
CA GLY A 60 4.83 17.54 7.30
C GLY A 60 6.32 17.77 7.61
N ARG A 61 7.25 17.56 6.67
CA ARG A 61 8.71 17.83 6.85
C ARG A 61 9.25 18.94 5.96
N GLN A 62 8.42 19.91 5.60
CA GLN A 62 8.86 21.11 4.88
C GLN A 62 8.31 22.34 5.63
N GLY A 63 8.92 22.68 6.77
CA GLY A 63 8.42 23.78 7.61
C GLY A 63 9.34 24.32 8.70
N ASP A 64 10.45 23.66 9.04
CA ASP A 64 11.40 24.15 10.05
C ASP A 64 12.78 24.37 9.43
N GLU A 65 12.92 25.49 8.72
CA GLU A 65 14.19 26.21 8.62
C GLU A 65 13.84 27.71 8.62
N ALA A 66 13.87 28.29 9.82
CA ALA A 66 13.83 29.73 10.10
C ALA A 66 15.09 30.10 10.89
#